data_AF-A0AAW2CTM9-F1
#
_entry.id   AF-A0AAW2CTM9-F1
#
_cell.length_a   1.000
_cell.length_b   1.000
_cell.length_c   1.000
_cell.angle_alpha   90.00
_cell.angle_beta   90.00
_cell.angle_gamma   90.00
#
_symmetry.space_group_name_H-M   'P 1'
#
loop_
_entity.id
_entity.type
_entity.pdbx_description
1 polymer ?
#
loop_
_entity_poly.entity_id
_entity_poly.type
_entity_poly.pdbx_seq_one_letter_code
_entity_poly.pdbx_strand_id
1 'polypeptide(L)'
;MALRKVKEKGKGKGKGKGFLSLKEEEVEEEEKEEAEGMWAGMVAELLGEIIKRVERSEEQWPNRQNVVACGCVCKRWREITRQVVRSPSPSHISAVPKITFPSCLKQPGPRHIPHQCLIKRNKKTSTFYLYLALTPSFTDKGKFLLAARRYRHGAHTGFIVSLDADDLSQGNNAYVGKLSSDFLGTKFTIYDSQPPHSGAKPSSSRSSRRFASKQISPQVPAGTFEVGQVSYKFNLLKSRGPRRMVCSFKCPLPGEASNSKSLDNINMKKPEYSMSGYTVLRNKAPRWHEHLQCWCLNFHGRVTVASVKNFQLVAIADQSQPGGKGDEETVLLQFGKVGDDTFTMDYRQPLSAFQAFAICLTSFGTKLACE
;
A
#
# COMPACT_ATOMS: atom_id res chain seq x y z
N MET A 1 -36.11 32.74 -29.73
CA MET A 1 -36.36 32.42 -31.15
C MET A 1 -35.06 32.54 -31.93
N ALA A 2 -34.96 31.75 -32.99
CA ALA A 2 -33.74 31.29 -33.64
C ALA A 2 -33.05 32.29 -34.59
N LEU A 3 -31.87 31.85 -35.06
CA LEU A 3 -31.22 32.03 -36.38
C LEU A 3 -29.86 32.75 -36.30
N ARG A 4 -28.71 32.07 -36.35
CA ARG A 4 -28.01 31.30 -37.43
C ARG A 4 -27.51 32.16 -38.61
N LYS A 5 -26.17 32.13 -38.73
CA LYS A 5 -25.29 32.10 -39.94
C LYS A 5 -25.39 33.35 -40.85
N VAL A 6 -24.31 33.85 -41.45
CA VAL A 6 -23.50 33.19 -42.50
C VAL A 6 -22.08 33.79 -42.55
N LYS A 7 -21.18 32.95 -43.04
CA LYS A 7 -19.74 33.12 -43.23
C LYS A 7 -19.47 33.60 -44.66
N GLU A 8 -18.67 34.65 -44.84
CA GLU A 8 -18.10 35.01 -46.14
C GLU A 8 -16.58 34.82 -46.14
N LYS A 9 -16.08 34.25 -47.25
CA LYS A 9 -14.66 33.98 -47.52
C LYS A 9 -14.08 35.15 -48.31
N GLY A 10 -13.04 35.80 -47.80
CA GLY A 10 -12.12 36.63 -48.58
C GLY A 10 -10.76 35.93 -48.72
N LYS A 11 -10.32 35.65 -49.95
CA LYS A 11 -8.94 35.26 -50.29
C LYS A 11 -8.12 36.53 -50.52
N GLY A 12 -7.02 36.70 -49.78
CA GLY A 12 -5.95 37.67 -50.09
C GLY A 12 -4.59 37.01 -49.89
N LYS A 13 -3.78 36.93 -50.95
CA LYS A 13 -2.39 36.46 -50.94
C LYS A 13 -1.48 37.59 -50.45
N GLY A 14 -0.56 37.29 -49.53
CA GLY A 14 0.62 38.10 -49.25
C GLY A 14 1.81 37.18 -48.92
N LYS A 15 2.82 37.15 -49.80
CA LYS A 15 4.11 36.48 -49.59
C LYS A 15 5.03 37.37 -48.75
N GLY A 16 5.81 36.77 -47.85
CA GLY A 16 7.11 37.32 -47.45
C GLY A 16 7.39 37.26 -45.94
N LYS A 17 8.30 36.35 -45.56
CA LYS A 17 9.27 36.38 -44.43
C LYS A 17 9.36 34.99 -43.79
N GLY A 18 10.34 34.21 -44.22
CA GLY A 18 10.65 32.87 -43.72
C GLY A 18 12.14 32.59 -43.72
N PHE A 19 12.96 33.56 -43.25
CA PHE A 19 14.41 33.39 -43.22
C PHE A 19 15.08 33.85 -41.92
N LEU A 20 14.34 34.45 -40.97
CA LEU A 20 14.90 34.92 -39.70
C LEU A 20 14.51 34.04 -38.49
N SER A 21 13.56 33.11 -38.63
CA SER A 21 13.08 32.25 -37.53
C SER A 21 13.92 30.98 -37.33
N LEU A 22 14.60 30.51 -38.39
CA LEU A 22 15.33 29.23 -38.35
C LEU A 22 16.64 29.32 -37.56
N LYS A 23 17.24 30.51 -37.48
CA LYS A 23 18.51 30.72 -36.75
C LYS A 23 18.34 30.85 -35.25
N GLU A 24 17.16 31.26 -34.78
CA GLU A 24 16.87 31.32 -33.34
C GLU A 24 16.43 29.94 -32.82
N GLU A 25 15.72 29.15 -33.63
CA GLU A 25 15.37 27.75 -33.30
C GLU A 25 16.59 26.82 -33.28
N GLU A 26 17.55 26.97 -34.20
CA GLU A 26 18.80 26.17 -34.20
C GLU A 26 19.68 26.43 -32.96
N VAL A 27 19.74 27.68 -32.47
CA VAL A 27 20.55 28.03 -31.28
C VAL A 27 19.88 27.56 -29.99
N GLU A 28 18.54 27.60 -29.88
CA GLU A 28 17.82 27.05 -28.74
C GLU A 28 17.82 25.50 -28.71
N GLU A 29 17.89 24.83 -29.87
CA GLU A 29 18.04 23.37 -29.95
C GLU A 29 19.47 22.92 -29.62
N GLU A 30 20.51 23.63 -30.06
CA GLU A 30 21.91 23.33 -29.71
C GLU A 30 22.18 23.51 -28.19
N GLU A 31 21.67 24.57 -27.56
CA GLU A 31 21.81 24.75 -26.10
C GLU A 31 21.03 23.70 -25.29
N LYS A 32 19.93 23.15 -25.83
CA LYS A 32 19.17 22.05 -25.21
C LYS A 32 19.88 20.71 -25.32
N GLU A 33 20.53 20.42 -26.45
CA GLU A 33 21.30 19.18 -26.63
C GLU A 33 22.59 19.17 -25.79
N GLU A 34 23.29 20.31 -25.65
CA GLU A 34 24.49 20.40 -24.78
C GLU A 34 24.16 20.18 -23.29
N ALA A 35 23.01 20.69 -22.83
CA ALA A 35 22.58 20.50 -21.44
C ALA A 35 22.19 19.04 -21.12
N GLU A 36 21.65 18.30 -22.09
CA GLU A 36 21.39 16.86 -21.95
C GLU A 36 22.69 16.03 -21.83
N GLY A 37 23.80 16.50 -22.42
CA GLY A 37 25.09 15.81 -22.41
C GLY A 37 25.87 15.92 -21.08
N MET A 38 25.88 17.10 -20.45
CA MET A 38 26.82 17.39 -19.35
C MET A 38 26.55 16.58 -18.07
N TRP A 39 25.27 16.35 -17.73
CA TRP A 39 24.88 15.55 -16.56
C TRP A 39 24.73 14.06 -16.86
N ALA A 40 24.50 13.70 -18.13
CA ALA A 40 24.45 12.30 -18.58
C ALA A 40 25.85 11.66 -18.64
N GLY A 41 26.90 12.46 -18.86
CA GLY A 41 28.30 12.03 -18.92
C GLY A 41 28.98 11.77 -17.57
N MET A 42 28.30 12.00 -16.43
CA MET A 42 28.89 11.80 -15.10
C MET A 42 29.23 10.31 -14.84
N VAL A 43 30.41 10.07 -14.28
CA VAL A 43 30.85 8.73 -13.85
C VAL A 43 29.87 8.17 -12.83
N ALA A 44 29.43 6.92 -13.03
CA ALA A 44 28.38 6.31 -12.21
C ALA A 44 28.72 6.25 -10.71
N GLU A 45 30.00 6.10 -10.37
CA GLU A 45 30.48 6.07 -8.99
C GLU A 45 30.29 7.43 -8.30
N LEU A 46 30.71 8.52 -8.95
CA LEU A 46 30.55 9.88 -8.43
C LEU A 46 29.08 10.25 -8.27
N LEU A 47 28.27 9.90 -9.27
CA LEU A 47 26.82 10.10 -9.23
C LEU A 47 26.17 9.30 -8.09
N GLY A 48 26.63 8.06 -7.88
CA GLY A 48 26.22 7.23 -6.75
C GLY A 48 26.55 7.87 -5.39
N GLU A 49 27.75 8.44 -5.23
CA GLU A 49 28.15 9.12 -3.99
C GLU A 49 27.38 10.43 -3.76
N ILE A 50 27.11 11.21 -4.80
CA ILE A 50 26.26 12.41 -4.72
C ILE A 50 24.88 12.01 -4.22
N ILE A 51 24.24 11.02 -4.86
CA ILE A 51 22.90 10.58 -4.47
C ILE A 51 22.90 9.99 -3.05
N LYS A 52 23.92 9.21 -2.65
CA LYS A 52 24.07 8.72 -1.27
C LYS A 52 24.18 9.87 -0.27
N ARG A 53 24.85 10.96 -0.63
CA ARG A 53 24.99 12.13 0.23
C ARG A 53 23.67 12.87 0.38
N VAL A 54 22.95 13.10 -0.72
CA VAL A 54 21.59 13.68 -0.72
C VAL A 54 20.63 12.82 0.12
N GLU A 55 20.69 11.50 -0.08
CA GLU A 55 19.92 10.50 0.66
C GLU A 55 20.22 10.51 2.18
N ARG A 56 21.48 10.68 2.59
CA ARG A 56 21.87 10.81 4.01
C ARG A 56 21.43 12.13 4.63
N SER A 57 21.39 13.22 3.86
CA SER A 57 20.95 14.53 4.36
C SER A 57 19.43 14.65 4.50
N GLU A 58 18.66 13.76 3.85
CA GLU A 58 17.21 13.89 3.74
C GLU A 58 16.50 12.61 4.21
N GLU A 59 16.16 12.54 5.50
CA GLU A 59 15.50 11.35 6.05
C GLU A 59 13.96 11.40 6.00
N GLN A 60 13.38 12.58 5.74
CA GLN A 60 11.94 12.82 5.84
C GLN A 60 11.36 13.40 4.55
N TRP A 61 10.07 13.16 4.31
CA TRP A 61 9.31 13.87 3.29
C TRP A 61 8.74 15.16 3.92
N PRO A 62 8.74 16.33 3.25
CA PRO A 62 9.06 16.58 1.84
C PRO A 62 10.55 16.73 1.53
N ASN A 63 11.42 16.73 2.53
CA ASN A 63 12.85 17.02 2.34
C ASN A 63 13.53 16.10 1.31
N ARG A 64 13.11 14.82 1.21
CA ARG A 64 13.54 13.84 0.19
C ARG A 64 13.13 14.15 -1.26
N GLN A 65 12.49 15.28 -1.53
CA GLN A 65 12.16 15.70 -2.88
C GLN A 65 13.40 15.77 -3.77
N ASN A 66 14.58 16.08 -3.23
CA ASN A 66 15.80 16.17 -4.02
C ASN A 66 16.29 14.79 -4.45
N VAL A 67 16.16 13.76 -3.60
CA VAL A 67 16.39 12.35 -4.01
C VAL A 67 15.46 11.95 -5.18
N VAL A 68 14.20 12.38 -5.16
CA VAL A 68 13.26 12.13 -6.27
C VAL A 68 13.68 12.90 -7.52
N ALA A 69 14.07 14.17 -7.35
CA ALA A 69 14.56 15.01 -8.43
C ALA A 69 15.77 14.38 -9.12
N CYS A 70 16.71 13.77 -8.37
CA CYS A 70 17.80 12.99 -8.94
C CYS A 70 17.28 11.89 -9.88
N GLY A 71 16.25 11.13 -9.48
CA GLY A 71 15.66 10.09 -10.31
C GLY A 71 14.89 10.58 -11.54
N CYS A 72 14.61 11.89 -11.62
CA CYS A 72 13.89 12.53 -12.72
C CYS A 72 14.80 13.12 -13.80
N VAL A 73 16.12 13.25 -13.57
CA VAL A 73 17.07 13.87 -14.51
C VAL A 73 17.15 13.10 -15.84
N CYS A 74 17.59 11.84 -15.81
CA CYS A 74 17.68 11.00 -17.01
C CYS A 74 17.61 9.50 -16.65
N LYS A 75 17.59 8.61 -17.66
CA LYS A 75 17.54 7.15 -17.43
C LYS A 75 18.68 6.64 -16.53
N ARG A 76 19.90 7.16 -16.72
CA ARG A 76 21.09 6.75 -15.96
C ARG A 76 21.02 7.18 -14.50
N TRP A 77 20.67 8.44 -14.25
CA TRP A 77 20.42 8.95 -12.90
C TRP A 77 19.30 8.19 -12.20
N ARG A 78 18.21 7.87 -12.91
CA ARG A 78 17.10 7.08 -12.37
C ARG A 78 17.55 5.69 -11.90
N GLU A 79 18.37 5.02 -12.69
CA GLU A 79 18.85 3.68 -12.36
C GLU A 79 19.79 3.70 -11.15
N ILE A 80 20.75 4.63 -11.12
CA ILE A 80 21.67 4.79 -9.99
C ILE A 80 20.91 5.22 -8.73
N THR A 81 19.96 6.15 -8.84
CA THR A 81 19.10 6.58 -7.72
C THR A 81 18.32 5.40 -7.14
N ARG A 82 17.74 4.55 -8.00
CA ARG A 82 17.07 3.32 -7.54
C ARG A 82 18.02 2.38 -6.82
N GLN A 83 19.24 2.20 -7.34
CA GLN A 83 20.24 1.34 -6.71
C GLN A 83 20.64 1.87 -5.33
N VAL A 84 20.90 3.17 -5.20
CA VAL A 84 21.23 3.80 -3.92
C VAL A 84 20.10 3.67 -2.91
N VAL A 85 18.86 3.96 -3.31
CA VAL A 85 17.68 3.88 -2.43
C VAL A 85 17.31 2.43 -2.08
N ARG A 86 17.56 1.46 -2.97
CA ARG A 86 17.25 0.04 -2.73
C ARG A 86 18.33 -0.70 -1.97
N SER A 87 19.60 -0.28 -2.06
CA SER A 87 20.71 -0.96 -1.41
C SER A 87 20.66 -0.72 0.10
N PRO A 88 20.29 -1.72 0.93
CA PRO A 88 20.55 -1.60 2.35
C PRO A 88 22.06 -1.66 2.51
N SER A 89 22.67 -0.64 3.13
CA SER A 89 24.09 -0.70 3.46
C SER A 89 24.37 -2.00 4.26
N PRO A 90 25.28 -2.88 3.83
CA PRO A 90 25.57 -4.15 4.51
C PRO A 90 26.02 -3.97 5.97
N SER A 91 26.50 -2.77 6.33
CA SER A 91 26.96 -2.42 7.68
C SER A 91 25.85 -2.13 8.69
N HIS A 92 24.57 -2.05 8.29
CA HIS A 92 23.47 -1.84 9.24
C HIS A 92 22.50 -3.04 9.21
N ILE A 93 22.90 -4.11 9.89
CA ILE A 93 22.07 -5.30 10.20
C ILE A 93 20.78 -4.93 10.97
N SER A 94 20.66 -3.69 11.45
CA SER A 94 19.52 -3.14 12.19
C SER A 94 18.64 -2.13 11.45
N ALA A 95 18.97 -1.73 10.21
CA ALA A 95 18.21 -0.69 9.51
C ALA A 95 16.91 -1.24 8.93
N VAL A 96 15.80 -1.01 9.64
CA VAL A 96 14.44 -1.24 9.14
C VAL A 96 14.25 -0.46 7.82
N PRO A 97 13.79 -1.10 6.71
CA PRO A 97 13.63 -0.45 5.41
C PRO A 97 12.79 0.84 5.52
N LYS A 98 13.34 2.01 5.20
CA LYS A 98 12.64 3.28 5.43
C LYS A 98 11.40 3.40 4.51
N ILE A 99 10.20 3.51 5.09
CA ILE A 99 8.97 3.84 4.33
C ILE A 99 9.09 5.28 3.87
N THR A 100 9.54 5.45 2.64
CA THR A 100 9.92 6.75 2.14
C THR A 100 8.81 7.38 1.31
N PHE A 101 8.28 6.61 0.36
CA PHE A 101 7.33 7.07 -0.64
C PHE A 101 5.95 6.46 -0.41
N PRO A 102 4.87 7.09 -0.90
CA PRO A 102 3.53 6.51 -0.85
C PRO A 102 3.44 5.10 -1.46
N SER A 103 4.22 4.84 -2.52
CA SER A 103 4.28 3.51 -3.16
C SER A 103 4.82 2.41 -2.23
N CYS A 104 5.67 2.76 -1.26
CA CYS A 104 6.19 1.83 -0.26
C CYS A 104 5.08 1.28 0.65
N LEU A 105 3.96 1.99 0.81
CA LEU A 105 2.85 1.56 1.66
C LEU A 105 2.13 0.31 1.15
N LYS A 106 2.32 -0.02 -0.14
CA LYS A 106 1.79 -1.25 -0.76
C LYS A 106 2.87 -2.32 -0.97
N GLN A 107 4.14 -2.04 -0.65
CA GLN A 107 5.21 -3.02 -0.71
C GLN A 107 5.24 -3.89 0.56
N PRO A 108 5.68 -5.15 0.47
CA PRO A 108 5.87 -6.00 1.64
C PRO A 108 6.81 -5.35 2.65
N GLY A 109 6.52 -5.54 3.94
CA GLY A 109 7.40 -5.11 5.01
C GLY A 109 8.74 -5.88 5.06
N PRO A 110 9.64 -5.51 5.97
CA PRO A 110 10.85 -6.27 6.28
C PRO A 110 10.58 -7.72 6.74
N ARG A 111 11.56 -8.59 6.50
CA ARG A 111 11.52 -10.01 6.90
C ARG A 111 11.66 -10.21 8.41
N HIS A 112 12.72 -9.64 8.98
CA HIS A 112 13.18 -9.98 10.33
C HIS A 112 12.63 -9.03 11.41
N ILE A 113 12.83 -7.73 11.22
CA ILE A 113 12.41 -6.70 12.18
C ILE A 113 11.07 -6.10 11.72
N PRO A 114 10.00 -6.12 12.52
CA PRO A 114 8.70 -5.62 12.08
C PRO A 114 8.74 -4.09 11.98
N HIS A 115 7.99 -3.55 11.03
CA HIS A 115 7.62 -2.15 11.08
C HIS A 115 6.69 -1.92 12.27
N GLN A 116 7.09 -1.04 13.19
CA GLN A 116 6.28 -0.66 14.33
C GLN A 116 5.46 0.59 13.99
N CYS A 117 4.15 0.51 14.14
CA CYS A 117 3.23 1.59 13.83
C CYS A 117 2.27 1.88 14.98
N LEU A 118 1.64 3.05 14.92
CA LEU A 118 0.58 3.50 15.81
C LEU A 118 -0.66 3.84 15.00
N ILE A 119 -1.82 3.43 15.50
CA ILE A 119 -3.13 3.82 14.99
C ILE A 119 -3.77 4.73 16.02
N LYS A 120 -4.07 5.97 15.62
CA LYS A 120 -4.81 6.94 16.43
C LYS A 120 -6.21 7.11 15.86
N ARG A 121 -7.24 6.97 16.70
CA ARG A 121 -8.64 7.06 16.31
C ARG A 121 -9.24 8.40 16.73
N ASN A 122 -9.90 9.08 15.81
CA ASN A 122 -10.83 10.16 16.15
C ASN A 122 -12.25 9.59 16.15
N LYS A 123 -12.83 9.40 17.36
CA LYS A 123 -14.20 8.88 17.52
C LYS A 123 -15.25 9.80 16.90
N LYS A 124 -15.08 11.13 17.00
CA LYS A 124 -16.06 12.12 16.52
C LYS A 124 -16.27 12.02 15.02
N THR A 125 -15.17 11.90 14.27
CA THR A 125 -15.20 11.81 12.80
C THR A 125 -15.21 10.38 12.28
N SER A 126 -15.11 9.38 13.18
CA SER A 126 -14.87 7.98 12.83
C SER A 126 -13.66 7.79 11.89
N THR A 127 -12.64 8.63 12.06
CA THR A 127 -11.38 8.57 11.30
C THR A 127 -10.30 7.85 12.11
N PHE A 128 -9.40 7.17 11.41
CA PHE A 128 -8.25 6.44 11.91
C PHE A 128 -7.01 6.94 11.16
N TYR A 129 -5.93 7.18 11.88
CA TYR A 129 -4.67 7.67 11.34
C TYR A 129 -3.57 6.68 11.67
N LEU A 130 -2.84 6.23 10.65
CA LEU A 130 -1.70 5.34 10.76
C LEU A 130 -0.41 6.17 10.75
N TYR A 131 0.46 5.91 11.73
CA TYR A 131 1.78 6.50 11.85
C TYR A 131 2.85 5.42 11.98
N LEU A 132 4.00 5.60 11.35
CA LEU A 132 5.21 4.84 11.63
C LEU A 132 5.82 5.36 12.94
N ALA A 133 6.04 4.49 13.91
CA ALA A 133 6.71 4.83 15.16
C ALA A 133 8.22 4.96 14.91
N LEU A 134 8.78 6.14 15.23
CA LEU A 134 10.23 6.39 15.11
C LEU A 134 10.96 6.14 16.43
N THR A 135 10.22 6.09 17.54
CA THR A 135 10.73 5.77 18.86
C THR A 135 9.86 4.68 19.51
N PRO A 136 10.38 3.96 20.52
CA PRO A 136 9.58 3.01 21.31
C PRO A 136 8.47 3.69 22.10
N SER A 137 8.55 5.01 22.29
CA SER A 137 7.55 5.80 23.00
C SER A 137 6.24 5.90 22.22
N PHE A 138 5.12 5.80 22.94
CA PHE A 138 3.78 6.05 22.40
C PHE A 138 3.40 7.55 22.39
N THR A 139 4.24 8.42 22.95
CA THR A 139 3.97 9.87 23.05
C THR A 139 4.33 10.62 21.78
N ASP A 140 5.25 10.09 20.98
CA ASP A 140 5.61 10.65 19.68
C ASP A 140 4.42 10.53 18.69
N LYS A 141 4.25 11.53 17.83
CA LYS A 141 3.29 11.47 16.73
C LYS A 141 3.75 10.47 15.66
N GLY A 142 5.06 10.28 15.49
CA GLY A 142 5.62 9.43 14.43
C GLY A 142 5.37 10.00 13.03
N LYS A 143 5.77 9.27 11.99
CA LYS A 143 5.58 9.68 10.59
C LYS A 143 4.20 9.23 10.08
N PHE A 144 3.35 10.18 9.68
CA PHE A 144 2.05 9.87 9.10
C PHE A 144 2.18 9.03 7.82
N LEU A 145 1.31 8.02 7.66
CA LEU A 145 1.31 7.09 6.54
C LEU A 145 -0.03 7.05 5.79
N LEU A 146 -1.14 6.83 6.49
CA LEU A 146 -2.48 6.62 5.91
C LEU A 146 -3.55 7.18 6.83
N ALA A 147 -4.64 7.68 6.26
CA ALA A 147 -5.88 7.94 6.98
C ALA A 147 -6.99 7.01 6.47
N ALA A 148 -7.92 6.64 7.34
CA ALA A 148 -9.09 5.89 6.97
C ALA A 148 -10.34 6.42 7.68
N ARG A 149 -11.43 6.63 6.94
CA ARG A 149 -12.72 7.03 7.52
C ARG A 149 -13.72 5.92 7.39
N ARG A 150 -14.32 5.55 8.52
CA ARG A 150 -15.44 4.60 8.55
C ARG A 150 -16.71 5.31 8.09
N TYR A 151 -17.45 4.66 7.20
CA TYR A 151 -18.81 5.05 6.81
C TYR A 151 -19.76 3.87 7.00
N ARG A 152 -21.06 4.16 7.10
CA ARG A 152 -22.12 3.14 7.12
C ARG A 152 -23.03 3.36 5.92
N HIS A 153 -23.40 2.27 5.25
CA HIS A 153 -24.36 2.28 4.15
C HIS A 153 -25.40 1.20 4.41
N GLY A 154 -26.57 1.61 4.93
CA GLY A 154 -27.53 0.68 5.50
C GLY A 154 -26.89 -0.14 6.63
N ALA A 155 -26.98 -1.46 6.54
CA ALA A 155 -26.37 -2.39 7.50
C ALA A 155 -24.86 -2.62 7.26
N HIS A 156 -24.31 -2.20 6.12
CA HIS A 156 -22.91 -2.43 5.79
C HIS A 156 -22.00 -1.39 6.44
N THR A 157 -20.88 -1.85 7.00
CA THR A 157 -19.78 -0.98 7.45
C THR A 157 -18.70 -0.95 6.37
N GLY A 158 -18.28 0.25 5.98
CA GLY A 158 -17.18 0.44 5.04
C GLY A 158 -16.11 1.38 5.56
N PHE A 159 -14.95 1.36 4.93
CA PHE A 159 -13.86 2.27 5.20
C PHE A 159 -13.27 2.76 3.88
N ILE A 160 -13.00 4.06 3.78
CA ILE A 160 -12.20 4.64 2.70
C ILE A 160 -10.80 4.90 3.26
N VAL A 161 -9.76 4.53 2.53
CA VAL A 161 -8.35 4.72 2.90
C VAL A 161 -7.70 5.71 1.94
N SER A 162 -6.98 6.70 2.48
CA SER A 162 -6.36 7.81 1.75
C SER A 162 -4.93 8.06 2.23
N LEU A 163 -4.10 8.62 1.34
CA LEU A 163 -2.79 9.21 1.66
C LEU A 163 -2.91 10.60 2.27
N ASP A 164 -4.08 11.22 2.19
CA ASP A 164 -4.36 12.54 2.71
C ASP A 164 -5.19 12.41 4.00
N ALA A 165 -4.76 13.10 5.06
CA ALA A 165 -5.41 13.08 6.36
C ALA A 165 -6.72 13.89 6.38
N ASP A 166 -6.81 14.90 5.52
CA ASP A 166 -7.89 15.87 5.48
C ASP A 166 -8.89 15.55 4.36
N ASP A 167 -8.43 14.92 3.27
CA ASP A 167 -9.29 14.45 2.18
C ASP A 167 -9.39 12.91 2.09
N LEU A 168 -10.60 12.42 2.36
CA LEU A 168 -10.97 11.01 2.36
C LEU A 168 -11.99 10.68 1.26
N SER A 169 -12.03 11.48 0.19
CA SER A 169 -12.89 11.25 -0.96
C SER A 169 -12.30 10.20 -1.93
N GLN A 170 -13.16 9.40 -2.56
CA GLN A 170 -12.73 8.38 -3.54
C GLN A 170 -12.32 8.98 -4.90
N GLY A 171 -12.67 10.25 -5.16
CA GLY A 171 -12.38 10.92 -6.43
C GLY A 171 -11.03 11.66 -6.45
N ASN A 172 -10.31 11.69 -5.32
CA ASN A 172 -8.99 12.32 -5.22
C ASN A 172 -7.88 11.32 -5.58
N ASN A 173 -6.78 11.83 -6.13
CA ASN A 173 -5.52 11.12 -6.37
C ASN A 173 -4.91 10.51 -5.10
N ALA A 174 -5.30 11.01 -3.91
CA ALA A 174 -4.89 10.46 -2.62
C ALA A 174 -5.58 9.14 -2.26
N TYR A 175 -6.63 8.72 -2.98
CA TYR A 175 -7.38 7.49 -2.71
C TYR A 175 -6.52 6.22 -2.89
N VAL A 176 -6.41 5.43 -1.81
CA VAL A 176 -5.56 4.22 -1.77
C VAL A 176 -6.39 2.95 -1.98
N GLY A 177 -7.61 2.93 -1.44
CA GLY A 177 -8.44 1.74 -1.44
C GLY A 177 -9.62 1.85 -0.47
N LYS A 178 -10.41 0.78 -0.38
CA LYS A 178 -11.57 0.71 0.51
C LYS A 178 -11.76 -0.68 1.12
N LEU A 179 -12.48 -0.73 2.22
CA LEU A 179 -12.98 -1.96 2.82
C LEU A 179 -14.50 -1.94 2.83
N SER A 180 -15.12 -3.10 2.61
CA SER A 180 -16.57 -3.28 2.72
C SER A 180 -16.90 -4.54 3.49
N SER A 181 -17.78 -4.43 4.49
CA SER A 181 -18.31 -5.58 5.21
C SER A 181 -19.47 -6.23 4.46
N ASP A 182 -19.68 -7.51 4.73
CA ASP A 182 -20.97 -8.16 4.55
C ASP A 182 -22.01 -7.60 5.54
N PHE A 183 -23.24 -8.08 5.42
CA PHE A 183 -24.36 -7.63 6.24
C PHE A 183 -24.14 -7.92 7.75
N LEU A 184 -23.55 -9.06 8.08
CA LEU A 184 -23.36 -9.49 9.47
C LEU A 184 -22.12 -8.88 10.13
N GLY A 185 -21.23 -8.26 9.35
CA GLY A 185 -19.91 -7.81 9.81
C GLY A 185 -18.96 -8.98 10.09
N THR A 186 -19.26 -10.16 9.56
CA THR A 186 -18.43 -11.37 9.71
C THR A 186 -17.38 -11.49 8.61
N LYS A 187 -17.57 -10.82 7.48
CA LYS A 187 -16.67 -10.88 6.33
C LYS A 187 -16.40 -9.47 5.81
N PHE A 188 -15.14 -9.15 5.58
CA PHE A 188 -14.71 -7.88 5.00
C PHE A 188 -13.91 -8.14 3.74
N THR A 189 -14.24 -7.46 2.65
CA THR A 189 -13.46 -7.47 1.42
C THR A 189 -12.62 -6.19 1.34
N ILE A 190 -11.35 -6.36 0.97
CA ILE A 190 -10.37 -5.28 0.85
C ILE A 190 -10.11 -5.02 -0.64
N TYR A 191 -10.23 -3.75 -1.01
CA TYR A 191 -10.07 -3.29 -2.38
C TYR A 191 -8.93 -2.28 -2.48
N ASP A 192 -8.09 -2.46 -3.49
CA ASP A 192 -7.01 -1.56 -3.88
C ASP A 192 -7.47 -0.63 -5.02
N SER A 193 -6.98 0.61 -5.03
CA SER A 193 -7.20 1.58 -6.12
C SER A 193 -6.39 1.26 -7.40
N GLN A 194 -5.30 0.52 -7.28
CA GLN A 194 -4.39 0.15 -8.36
C GLN A 194 -4.48 -1.34 -8.69
N PRO A 195 -4.26 -1.72 -9.96
CA PRO A 195 -4.27 -3.11 -10.36
C PRO A 195 -3.12 -3.88 -9.68
N PRO A 196 -3.38 -5.02 -9.02
CA PRO A 196 -2.33 -5.78 -8.32
C PRO A 196 -1.34 -6.46 -9.27
N HIS A 197 -1.70 -6.65 -10.54
CA HIS A 197 -0.86 -7.19 -11.59
C HIS A 197 -1.28 -6.64 -12.95
N SER A 198 -0.40 -6.75 -13.95
CA SER A 198 -0.72 -6.40 -15.33
C SER A 198 -1.94 -7.20 -15.83
N GLY A 199 -2.90 -6.55 -16.47
CA GLY A 199 -4.13 -7.19 -16.94
C GLY A 199 -5.19 -7.52 -15.87
N ALA A 200 -5.01 -7.10 -14.61
CA ALA A 200 -6.02 -7.27 -13.58
C ALA A 200 -7.34 -6.59 -13.98
N LYS A 201 -8.45 -7.32 -13.84
CA LYS A 201 -9.79 -6.78 -14.14
C LYS A 201 -10.37 -6.10 -12.89
N PRO A 202 -10.90 -4.87 -13.00
CA PRO A 202 -11.54 -4.21 -11.88
C PRO A 202 -12.81 -4.97 -11.48
N SER A 203 -13.12 -4.97 -10.19
CA SER A 203 -14.37 -5.53 -9.70
C SER A 203 -15.56 -4.75 -10.26
N SER A 204 -16.49 -5.46 -10.88
CA SER A 204 -17.71 -4.92 -11.48
C SER A 204 -18.79 -4.72 -10.42
N SER A 205 -18.56 -3.83 -9.45
CA SER A 205 -19.63 -3.43 -8.53
C SER A 205 -20.44 -2.29 -9.13
N ARG A 206 -21.79 -2.33 -9.02
CA ARG A 206 -22.70 -1.21 -9.38
C ARG A 206 -22.40 0.10 -8.63
N SER A 207 -21.56 0.05 -7.59
CA SER A 207 -21.07 1.21 -6.82
C SER A 207 -19.86 1.92 -7.44
N SER A 208 -19.23 1.32 -8.46
CA SER A 208 -18.08 1.88 -9.18
C SER A 208 -18.56 2.98 -10.14
N ARG A 209 -19.07 4.09 -9.62
CA ARG A 209 -19.24 5.30 -10.41
C ARG A 209 -17.87 5.66 -10.96
N ARG A 210 -17.73 5.64 -12.29
CA ARG A 210 -16.54 6.13 -12.98
C ARG A 210 -16.38 7.59 -12.58
N PHE A 211 -15.44 7.89 -11.69
CA PHE A 211 -15.02 9.26 -11.49
C PHE A 211 -14.08 9.57 -12.65
N ALA A 212 -14.57 10.32 -13.63
CA ALA A 212 -13.70 10.91 -14.63
C ALA A 212 -12.74 11.84 -13.90
N SER A 213 -11.45 11.51 -13.86
CA SER A 213 -10.46 12.47 -13.40
C SER A 213 -10.51 13.66 -14.36
N LYS A 214 -10.56 14.87 -13.83
CA LYS A 214 -10.48 16.11 -14.64
C LYS A 214 -9.04 16.39 -15.11
N GLN A 215 -8.15 15.41 -15.09
CA GLN A 215 -6.72 15.60 -15.33
C GLN A 215 -6.24 14.64 -16.41
N ILE A 216 -5.67 15.22 -17.47
CA ILE A 216 -5.01 14.53 -18.59
C ILE A 216 -3.63 14.05 -18.11
N SER A 217 -3.64 13.09 -17.19
CA SER A 217 -2.43 12.42 -16.70
C SER A 217 -2.43 10.98 -17.22
N PRO A 218 -1.30 10.41 -17.66
CA PRO A 218 -1.21 9.02 -18.12
C PRO A 218 -1.40 7.99 -16.99
N GLN A 219 -1.79 8.41 -15.79
CA GLN A 219 -2.10 7.51 -14.67
C GLN A 219 -3.34 6.66 -14.98
N VAL A 220 -3.17 5.34 -14.83
CA VAL A 220 -4.24 4.34 -14.99
C VAL A 220 -5.44 4.74 -14.10
N PRO A 221 -6.68 4.77 -14.62
CA PRO A 221 -7.85 5.15 -13.84
C PRO A 221 -7.92 4.33 -12.54
N ALA A 222 -8.14 5.00 -11.40
CA ALA A 222 -8.30 4.35 -10.11
C ALA A 222 -9.46 3.33 -10.18
N GLY A 223 -9.10 2.05 -10.26
CA GLY A 223 -10.04 0.95 -10.29
C GLY A 223 -10.40 0.51 -8.88
N THR A 224 -11.26 -0.49 -8.74
CA THR A 224 -11.51 -1.15 -7.45
C THR A 224 -11.14 -2.62 -7.63
N PHE A 225 -9.97 -3.02 -7.14
CA PHE A 225 -9.43 -4.37 -7.32
C PHE A 225 -9.46 -5.14 -6.01
N GLU A 226 -10.11 -6.30 -5.97
CA GLU A 226 -10.13 -7.13 -4.77
C GLU A 226 -8.76 -7.78 -4.54
N VAL A 227 -8.13 -7.42 -3.41
CA VAL A 227 -6.77 -7.86 -3.04
C VAL A 227 -6.76 -8.80 -1.83
N GLY A 228 -7.85 -8.84 -1.07
CA GLY A 228 -7.93 -9.77 0.06
C GLY A 228 -9.25 -9.70 0.82
N GLN A 229 -9.35 -10.58 1.80
CA GLN A 229 -10.55 -10.80 2.58
C GLN A 229 -10.20 -11.14 4.03
N VAL A 230 -11.04 -10.67 4.95
CA VAL A 230 -10.96 -10.99 6.37
C VAL A 230 -12.29 -11.58 6.81
N SER A 231 -12.25 -12.76 7.42
CA SER A 231 -13.42 -13.49 7.87
C SER A 231 -13.31 -13.80 9.36
N TYR A 232 -14.38 -13.53 10.09
CA TYR A 232 -14.57 -13.84 11.50
C TYR A 232 -15.52 -15.02 11.63
N LYS A 233 -15.10 -16.07 12.33
CA LYS A 233 -15.94 -17.23 12.58
C LYS A 233 -17.07 -16.85 13.54
N PHE A 234 -18.30 -17.20 13.17
CA PHE A 234 -19.47 -17.12 14.03
C PHE A 234 -19.34 -18.12 15.19
N ASN A 235 -19.64 -17.69 16.42
CA ASN A 235 -19.69 -18.56 17.60
C ASN A 235 -21.15 -18.74 18.02
N LEU A 236 -21.86 -19.70 17.41
CA LEU A 236 -23.31 -19.89 17.62
C LEU A 236 -23.67 -20.43 19.00
N LEU A 237 -22.73 -21.08 19.69
CA LEU A 237 -22.98 -21.90 20.87
C LEU A 237 -22.39 -21.34 22.17
N LYS A 238 -22.12 -20.03 22.27
CA LYS A 238 -21.55 -19.36 23.47
C LYS A 238 -20.35 -20.11 24.10
N SER A 239 -19.59 -20.88 23.32
CA SER A 239 -18.36 -21.47 23.83
C SER A 239 -17.42 -20.31 24.14
N ARG A 240 -17.01 -20.19 25.40
CA ARG A 240 -16.11 -19.16 25.92
C ARG A 240 -14.72 -19.34 25.30
N GLY A 241 -14.59 -18.98 24.03
CA GLY A 241 -13.42 -19.21 23.21
C GLY A 241 -12.96 -17.93 22.51
N PRO A 242 -11.66 -17.75 22.29
CA PRO A 242 -11.12 -16.63 21.50
C PRO A 242 -11.75 -16.55 20.11
N ARG A 243 -12.06 -15.33 19.65
CA ARG A 243 -12.61 -15.11 18.29
C ARG A 243 -11.63 -15.68 17.25
N ARG A 244 -12.15 -16.48 16.31
CA ARG A 244 -11.36 -17.01 15.19
C ARG A 244 -11.44 -16.06 14.00
N MET A 245 -10.29 -15.64 13.51
CA MET A 245 -10.11 -14.71 12.40
C MET A 245 -9.19 -15.33 11.37
N VAL A 246 -9.63 -15.34 10.12
CA VAL A 246 -8.88 -15.82 8.96
C VAL A 246 -8.78 -14.69 7.95
N CYS A 247 -7.60 -14.51 7.40
CA CYS A 247 -7.28 -13.48 6.43
C CYS A 247 -6.69 -14.12 5.19
N SER A 248 -7.17 -13.80 4.00
CA SER A 248 -6.61 -14.27 2.74
C SER A 248 -6.23 -13.09 1.86
N PHE A 249 -5.00 -13.08 1.35
CA PHE A 249 -4.47 -11.99 0.52
C PHE A 249 -3.77 -12.53 -0.70
N LYS A 250 -3.98 -11.91 -1.86
CA LYS A 250 -3.10 -12.13 -3.01
C LYS A 250 -1.73 -11.58 -2.68
N CYS A 251 -0.69 -12.41 -2.71
CA CYS A 251 0.68 -11.97 -2.62
C CYS A 251 1.37 -12.31 -3.95
N PRO A 252 1.84 -11.33 -4.72
CA PRO A 252 2.74 -11.63 -5.82
C PRO A 252 3.99 -12.31 -5.22
N LEU A 253 4.26 -13.55 -5.60
CA LEU A 253 5.50 -14.20 -5.23
C LEU A 253 6.67 -13.45 -5.91
N PRO A 254 7.79 -13.23 -5.23
CA PRO A 254 8.98 -12.63 -5.84
C PRO A 254 9.59 -13.64 -6.83
N GLY A 255 9.08 -13.66 -8.06
CA GLY A 255 9.55 -14.56 -9.12
C GLY A 255 8.80 -14.48 -10.45
N GLU A 256 7.53 -14.05 -10.47
CA GLU A 256 6.71 -14.07 -11.71
C GLU A 256 6.84 -12.81 -12.59
N ALA A 257 7.80 -11.92 -12.30
CA ALA A 257 7.99 -10.69 -13.06
C ALA A 257 9.02 -10.82 -14.21
N SER A 258 9.49 -12.01 -14.55
CA SER A 258 10.45 -12.20 -15.65
C SER A 258 10.18 -13.45 -16.49
N ASN A 259 9.79 -13.19 -17.75
CA ASN A 259 9.95 -14.02 -18.96
C ASN A 259 9.25 -15.39 -19.05
N SER A 260 8.26 -15.49 -19.95
CA SER A 260 8.43 -16.26 -21.19
C SER A 260 7.19 -16.14 -22.10
N LYS A 261 7.37 -15.54 -23.28
CA LYS A 261 6.63 -15.94 -24.47
C LYS A 261 7.18 -17.31 -24.87
N SER A 262 6.36 -18.37 -24.83
CA SER A 262 6.57 -19.55 -25.65
C SER A 262 5.20 -20.20 -25.87
N LEU A 263 4.82 -20.34 -27.14
CA LEU A 263 3.85 -21.33 -27.55
C LEU A 263 4.43 -22.72 -27.21
N ASP A 264 3.64 -23.60 -26.60
CA ASP A 264 3.14 -24.80 -27.28
C ASP A 264 2.28 -25.68 -26.36
N ASN A 265 1.26 -26.27 -26.99
CA ASN A 265 0.26 -27.18 -26.45
C ASN A 265 0.86 -28.49 -25.95
N ILE A 266 0.48 -28.97 -24.75
CA ILE A 266 0.02 -30.37 -24.53
C ILE A 266 -1.06 -30.40 -23.44
N ASN A 267 -2.20 -30.97 -23.82
CA ASN A 267 -3.39 -31.19 -23.04
C ASN A 267 -3.20 -32.35 -22.05
N MET A 268 -3.25 -32.09 -20.74
CA MET A 268 -3.43 -33.10 -19.69
C MET A 268 -4.26 -32.47 -18.56
N LYS A 269 -5.52 -32.90 -18.45
CA LYS A 269 -6.44 -32.53 -17.37
C LYS A 269 -5.85 -32.98 -16.04
N LYS A 270 -5.29 -32.04 -15.28
CA LYS A 270 -4.87 -32.21 -13.89
C LYS A 270 -5.98 -31.69 -12.96
N PRO A 271 -6.24 -32.30 -11.79
CA PRO A 271 -7.35 -31.90 -10.92
C PRO A 271 -7.20 -30.43 -10.49
N GLU A 272 -8.31 -29.68 -10.55
CA GLU A 272 -8.44 -28.29 -10.09
C GLU A 272 -8.20 -28.16 -8.57
N TYR A 273 -6.93 -28.22 -8.14
CA TYR A 273 -6.53 -27.90 -6.78
C TYR A 273 -5.26 -27.03 -6.70
N SER A 274 -4.73 -26.54 -7.82
CA SER A 274 -3.68 -25.51 -7.84
C SER A 274 -4.25 -24.13 -8.20
N MET A 275 -5.03 -23.56 -7.30
CA MET A 275 -5.45 -22.16 -7.35
C MET A 275 -5.02 -21.55 -6.01
N SER A 276 -4.19 -20.54 -5.88
CA SER A 276 -3.46 -19.60 -6.75
C SER A 276 -2.68 -18.70 -5.75
N GLY A 277 -1.73 -17.85 -6.15
CA GLY A 277 -0.82 -17.06 -5.28
C GLY A 277 -1.44 -16.20 -4.14
N TYR A 278 -2.03 -16.84 -3.13
CA TYR A 278 -2.62 -16.22 -1.95
C TYR A 278 -1.89 -16.68 -0.68
N THR A 279 -1.56 -15.74 0.20
CA THR A 279 -1.14 -16.03 1.57
C THR A 279 -2.37 -16.05 2.47
N VAL A 280 -2.54 -17.12 3.24
CA VAL A 280 -3.58 -17.23 4.26
C VAL A 280 -2.97 -17.06 5.64
N LEU A 281 -3.51 -16.13 6.42
CA LEU A 281 -3.14 -15.86 7.80
C LEU A 281 -4.29 -16.21 8.74
N ARG A 282 -3.96 -16.66 9.94
CA ARG A 282 -4.93 -16.92 11.01
C ARG A 282 -4.51 -16.23 12.30
N ASN A 283 -5.47 -15.92 13.16
CA ASN A 283 -5.11 -15.43 14.49
C ASN A 283 -4.41 -16.53 15.30
N LYS A 284 -3.32 -16.15 15.97
CA LYS A 284 -2.61 -17.01 16.93
C LYS A 284 -3.55 -17.31 18.10
N ALA A 285 -3.59 -18.57 18.51
CA ALA A 285 -4.33 -18.96 19.71
C ALA A 285 -3.63 -18.40 20.95
N PRO A 286 -4.36 -17.83 21.92
CA PRO A 286 -3.78 -17.40 23.17
C PRO A 286 -3.25 -18.60 23.96
N ARG A 287 -2.29 -18.36 24.84
CA ARG A 287 -1.78 -19.36 25.78
C ARG A 287 -2.41 -19.13 27.14
N TRP A 288 -2.65 -20.21 27.88
CA TRP A 288 -3.07 -20.11 29.26
C TRP A 288 -1.94 -19.54 30.10
N HIS A 289 -2.23 -18.57 30.95
CA HIS A 289 -1.26 -17.96 31.85
C HIS A 289 -1.64 -18.27 33.30
N GLU A 290 -0.94 -19.22 33.92
CA GLU A 290 -1.27 -19.80 35.23
C GLU A 290 -1.48 -18.72 36.31
N HIS A 291 -0.52 -17.81 36.50
CA HIS A 291 -0.62 -16.80 37.56
C HIS A 291 -1.75 -15.77 37.37
N LEU A 292 -2.16 -15.52 36.12
CA LEU A 292 -3.21 -14.54 35.80
C LEU A 292 -4.57 -15.22 35.59
N GLN A 293 -4.60 -16.55 35.57
CA GLN A 293 -5.78 -17.38 35.27
C GLN A 293 -6.54 -16.88 34.02
N CYS A 294 -5.79 -16.52 32.97
CA CYS A 294 -6.30 -15.93 31.73
C CYS A 294 -5.72 -16.59 30.47
N TRP A 295 -6.50 -16.58 29.39
CA TRP A 295 -5.99 -16.79 28.04
C TRP A 295 -5.36 -15.50 27.53
N CYS A 296 -4.04 -15.51 27.32
CA CYS A 296 -3.27 -14.32 27.07
C CYS A 296 -2.24 -14.54 25.94
N LEU A 297 -1.98 -13.49 25.14
CA LEU A 297 -0.95 -13.48 24.10
C LEU A 297 0.24 -12.63 24.59
N ASN A 298 1.45 -13.02 24.23
CA ASN A 298 2.64 -12.23 24.56
C ASN A 298 2.86 -11.15 23.50
N PHE A 299 2.59 -9.90 23.87
CA PHE A 299 2.79 -8.72 23.03
C PHE A 299 4.13 -8.01 23.28
N HIS A 300 5.01 -8.55 24.12
CA HIS A 300 6.34 -8.00 24.42
C HIS A 300 6.29 -6.52 24.85
N GLY A 301 5.31 -6.17 25.69
CA GLY A 301 5.09 -4.80 26.16
C GLY A 301 4.49 -3.82 25.13
N ARG A 302 4.29 -4.23 23.87
CA ARG A 302 3.68 -3.38 22.82
C ARG A 302 2.19 -3.16 23.01
N VAL A 303 1.52 -4.00 23.80
CA VAL A 303 0.09 -3.90 24.10
C VAL A 303 -0.07 -3.92 25.60
N THR A 304 -0.70 -2.87 26.14
CA THR A 304 -0.78 -2.63 27.58
C THR A 304 -2.21 -2.62 28.11
N VAL A 305 -3.21 -2.55 27.22
CA VAL A 305 -4.63 -2.50 27.60
C VAL A 305 -5.38 -3.72 27.08
N ALA A 306 -6.06 -4.43 27.97
CA ALA A 306 -6.92 -5.57 27.61
C ALA A 306 -8.06 -5.13 26.67
N SER A 307 -8.29 -5.89 25.60
CA SER A 307 -9.32 -5.59 24.61
C SER A 307 -9.57 -6.79 23.70
N VAL A 308 -10.83 -7.00 23.28
CA VAL A 308 -11.23 -7.98 22.25
C VAL A 308 -10.65 -7.69 20.86
N LYS A 309 -9.95 -6.56 20.71
CA LYS A 309 -9.25 -6.14 19.49
C LYS A 309 -7.80 -6.57 19.48
N ASN A 310 -7.25 -7.06 20.59
CA ASN A 310 -5.86 -7.47 20.65
C ASN A 310 -5.71 -8.83 19.95
N PHE A 311 -4.88 -8.90 18.91
CA PHE A 311 -4.61 -10.15 18.20
C PHE A 311 -3.21 -10.16 17.57
N GLN A 312 -2.74 -11.37 17.30
CA GLN A 312 -1.57 -11.64 16.48
C GLN A 312 -1.98 -12.53 15.30
N LEU A 313 -1.46 -12.28 14.10
CA LEU A 313 -1.65 -13.15 12.93
C LEU A 313 -0.36 -13.88 12.59
N VAL A 314 -0.50 -15.14 12.22
CA VAL A 314 0.56 -16.03 11.74
C VAL A 314 0.15 -16.65 10.42
N ALA A 315 1.12 -17.04 9.58
CA ALA A 315 0.83 -17.76 8.34
C ALA A 315 0.29 -19.16 8.63
N ILE A 316 -0.58 -19.66 7.76
CA ILE A 316 -0.92 -21.08 7.73
C ILE A 316 0.20 -21.78 6.96
N ALA A 317 0.95 -22.66 7.63
CA ALA A 317 1.95 -23.49 6.97
C ALA A 317 1.25 -24.42 5.95
N ASP A 318 1.64 -24.34 4.69
CA ASP A 318 1.26 -25.35 3.70
C ASP A 318 2.11 -26.60 3.95
N GLN A 319 1.51 -27.60 4.59
CA GLN A 319 2.17 -28.87 4.93
C GLN A 319 2.56 -29.69 3.68
N SER A 320 2.17 -29.26 2.48
CA SER A 320 2.49 -29.93 1.22
C SER A 320 3.81 -29.47 0.57
N GLN A 321 4.46 -28.42 1.09
CA GLN A 321 5.74 -27.92 0.55
C GLN A 321 6.94 -28.53 1.30
N PRO A 322 7.92 -29.17 0.62
CA PRO A 322 9.14 -29.62 1.25
C PRO A 322 9.98 -28.40 1.65
N GLY A 323 10.08 -28.15 2.96
CA GLY A 323 10.65 -26.92 3.53
C GLY A 323 9.60 -25.96 4.12
N GLY A 324 8.31 -26.27 3.99
CA GLY A 324 7.17 -25.56 4.57
C GLY A 324 7.04 -25.70 6.09
N LYS A 325 8.13 -25.61 6.84
CA LYS A 325 8.03 -25.20 8.25
C LYS A 325 7.73 -23.71 8.25
N GLY A 326 6.47 -23.36 8.02
CA GLY A 326 5.96 -22.06 8.45
C GLY A 326 6.23 -21.99 9.94
N ASP A 327 7.07 -21.05 10.37
CA ASP A 327 7.30 -20.82 11.77
C ASP A 327 6.00 -20.29 12.38
N GLU A 328 5.16 -21.16 12.95
CA GLU A 328 3.94 -20.78 13.67
C GLU A 328 4.24 -19.80 14.83
N GLU A 329 5.52 -19.64 15.18
CA GLU A 329 5.96 -18.66 16.15
C GLU A 329 6.06 -17.25 15.57
N THR A 330 6.46 -17.11 14.30
CA THR A 330 6.69 -15.80 13.67
C THR A 330 5.36 -15.05 13.47
N VAL A 331 5.17 -14.02 14.29
CA VAL A 331 4.04 -13.10 14.21
C VAL A 331 4.21 -12.15 13.02
N LEU A 332 3.30 -12.20 12.06
CA LEU A 332 3.34 -11.38 10.84
C LEU A 332 2.58 -10.05 10.99
N LEU A 333 1.55 -10.04 11.84
CA LEU A 333 0.85 -8.82 12.25
C LEU A 333 0.53 -8.92 13.75
N GLN A 334 0.90 -7.89 14.50
CA GLN A 334 0.54 -7.72 15.90
C GLN A 334 -0.27 -6.44 16.04
N PHE A 335 -1.45 -6.52 16.65
CA PHE A 335 -2.31 -5.37 16.86
C PHE A 335 -2.88 -5.38 18.27
N GLY A 336 -2.90 -4.22 18.94
CA GLY A 336 -3.57 -4.13 20.24
C GLY A 336 -3.66 -2.72 20.82
N LYS A 337 -4.48 -2.60 21.87
CA LYS A 337 -4.82 -1.34 22.52
C LYS A 337 -3.72 -0.93 23.51
N VAL A 338 -3.34 0.36 23.48
CA VAL A 338 -2.41 0.97 24.45
C VAL A 338 -3.00 2.18 25.16
N GLY A 339 -4.08 2.76 24.63
CA GLY A 339 -4.85 3.83 25.26
C GLY A 339 -6.27 3.88 24.68
N ASP A 340 -7.09 4.84 25.09
CA ASP A 340 -8.52 4.87 24.74
C ASP A 340 -8.81 4.89 23.24
N ASP A 341 -7.99 5.63 22.51
CA ASP A 341 -8.07 5.80 21.07
C ASP A 341 -6.73 5.58 20.38
N THR A 342 -5.80 4.90 21.05
CA THR A 342 -4.44 4.61 20.53
C THR A 342 -4.18 3.11 20.58
N PHE A 343 -3.67 2.59 19.46
CA PHE A 343 -3.38 1.18 19.24
C PHE A 343 -2.00 1.02 18.61
N THR A 344 -1.30 -0.05 18.93
CA THR A 344 -0.07 -0.46 18.23
C THR A 344 -0.41 -1.41 17.09
N MET A 345 0.34 -1.29 15.99
CA MET A 345 0.25 -2.17 14.83
C MET A 345 1.67 -2.47 14.35
N ASP A 346 2.14 -3.69 14.53
CA ASP A 346 3.47 -4.10 14.08
C ASP A 346 3.34 -5.14 12.98
N TYR A 347 3.98 -4.95 11.82
CA TYR A 347 3.83 -5.86 10.67
C TYR A 347 5.15 -6.24 10.01
N ARG A 348 5.16 -7.42 9.36
CA ARG A 348 6.28 -7.97 8.58
C ARG A 348 5.79 -8.34 7.18
N GLN A 349 6.72 -8.69 6.28
CA GLN A 349 6.34 -9.42 5.07
C GLN A 349 5.50 -10.66 5.45
N PRO A 350 4.59 -11.13 4.58
CA PRO A 350 4.30 -10.62 3.25
C PRO A 350 3.35 -9.40 3.25
N LEU A 351 2.95 -8.90 4.41
CA LEU A 351 2.01 -7.78 4.51
C LEU A 351 2.68 -6.44 4.17
N SER A 352 1.94 -5.59 3.47
CA SER A 352 2.24 -4.16 3.34
C SER A 352 1.56 -3.33 4.43
N ALA A 353 1.98 -2.06 4.59
CA ALA A 353 1.33 -1.13 5.54
C ALA A 353 -0.18 -1.00 5.25
N PHE A 354 -0.54 -0.88 3.97
CA PHE A 354 -1.94 -0.81 3.55
C PHE A 354 -2.72 -2.05 3.94
N GLN A 355 -2.19 -3.26 3.66
CA GLN A 355 -2.86 -4.51 4.02
C GLN A 355 -2.98 -4.67 5.53
N ALA A 356 -1.90 -4.46 6.28
CA ALA A 356 -1.89 -4.53 7.74
C ALA A 356 -2.91 -3.57 8.36
N PHE A 357 -2.95 -2.32 7.89
CA PHE A 357 -3.89 -1.32 8.38
C PHE A 357 -5.34 -1.70 8.05
N ALA A 358 -5.60 -2.13 6.82
CA ALA A 358 -6.90 -2.63 6.38
C ALA A 358 -7.39 -3.77 7.29
N ILE A 359 -6.55 -4.77 7.57
CA ILE A 359 -6.87 -5.86 8.51
C ILE A 359 -7.26 -5.31 9.87
N CYS A 360 -6.47 -4.39 10.44
CA CYS A 360 -6.75 -3.82 11.76
C CYS A 360 -8.08 -3.05 11.81
N LEU A 361 -8.42 -2.32 10.75
CA LEU A 361 -9.69 -1.58 10.64
C LEU A 361 -10.93 -2.49 10.75
N THR A 362 -10.86 -3.73 10.27
CA THR A 362 -11.97 -4.70 10.37
C THR A 362 -12.34 -5.04 11.83
N SER A 363 -11.42 -4.85 12.78
CA SER A 363 -11.69 -5.01 14.22
C SER A 363 -12.60 -3.91 14.81
N PHE A 364 -12.78 -2.80 14.09
CA PHE A 364 -13.64 -1.66 14.45
C PHE A 364 -14.99 -1.66 13.72
N GLY A 365 -15.25 -2.68 12.89
CA GLY A 365 -16.55 -2.93 12.31
C GLY A 365 -17.56 -3.41 13.36
N THR A 366 -18.84 -3.10 13.14
CA THR A 366 -19.94 -3.64 13.95
C THR A 366 -20.07 -5.13 13.62
N LYS A 367 -20.10 -6.02 14.62
CA LYS A 367 -20.24 -7.46 14.43
C LYS A 367 -21.46 -7.93 15.20
N LEU A 368 -22.61 -7.95 14.55
CA LEU A 368 -23.90 -8.32 15.17
C LEU A 368 -23.91 -9.78 15.69
N ALA A 369 -22.91 -10.55 15.28
CA ALA A 369 -22.81 -12.01 15.38
C ALA A 369 -21.67 -12.50 16.29
N CYS A 370 -20.87 -11.59 16.85
CA CYS A 370 -19.62 -11.95 17.52
C CYS A 370 -19.48 -11.37 18.94
N GLU A 371 -20.54 -10.73 19.46
CA GLU A 371 -20.57 -10.18 20.82
C GLU A 371 -20.81 -11.25 21.89
#